data_AF-A0A834M9V5-F1
#
_entry.id   AF-A0A834M9V5-F1
#
_cell.length_a   1.000
_cell.length_b   1.000
_cell.length_c   1.000
_cell.angle_alpha   90.00
_cell.angle_beta   90.00
_cell.angle_gamma   90.00
#
_symmetry.space_group_name_H-M   'P 1'
#
loop_
_entity.id
_entity.type
_entity.pdbx_description
1 polymer ?
#
loop_
_entity_poly.entity_id
_entity_poly.type
_entity_poly.pdbx_seq_one_letter_code
_entity_poly.pdbx_strand_id
1 'polypeptide(L)'
;MKRIGNLYEKIISIENLTIADAKAQKSKGKQYGVVLHNKNREANILKLHKMLQNKTYQTSQYDIFKVYEPKEREVYRLPYFPDRIAHHAIMNVLEPIFVANYTADTYSCIKKRGIHAASFALRKALKKENETTYCLK
;
A
#
# COMPACT_ATOMS: atom_id res chain seq x y z
N MET A 1 -18.49 11.90 8.92
CA MET A 1 -17.69 10.77 9.44
C MET A 1 -17.38 11.03 10.91
N LYS A 2 -17.53 10.03 11.79
CA LYS A 2 -17.08 10.17 13.19
C LYS A 2 -15.55 10.12 13.24
N ARG A 3 -14.92 10.95 14.09
CA ARG A 3 -13.48 10.94 14.30
C ARG A 3 -13.01 9.54 14.73
N ILE A 4 -11.99 9.01 14.07
CA ILE A 4 -11.33 7.76 14.46
C ILE A 4 -10.01 8.12 15.15
N GLY A 5 -9.90 7.81 16.44
CA GLY A 5 -8.71 8.06 17.25
C GLY A 5 -7.76 6.87 17.33
N ASN A 6 -6.62 7.09 17.98
CA ASN A 6 -5.60 6.08 18.31
C ASN A 6 -5.09 5.27 17.11
N LEU A 7 -5.02 5.92 15.94
CA LEU A 7 -4.56 5.27 14.71
C LEU A 7 -3.06 4.99 14.76
N TYR A 8 -2.29 5.93 15.32
CA TYR A 8 -0.84 5.83 15.33
C TYR A 8 -0.37 4.64 16.19
N GLU A 9 -0.95 4.48 17.37
CA GLU A 9 -0.67 3.38 18.30
C GLU A 9 -0.98 2.02 17.65
N LYS A 10 -2.07 1.94 16.87
CA LYS A 10 -2.43 0.75 16.08
C LYS A 10 -1.44 0.50 14.94
N ILE A 11 -0.98 1.55 14.27
CA ILE A 11 -0.02 1.45 13.17
C ILE A 11 1.31 0.89 13.69
N ILE A 12 1.81 1.41 14.80
CA ILE A 12 3.14 1.08 15.31
C ILE A 12 3.16 -0.16 16.21
N SER A 13 2.02 -0.77 16.52
CA SER A 13 1.94 -1.95 17.38
C SER A 13 2.83 -3.09 16.84
N ILE A 14 3.48 -3.83 17.74
CA ILE A 14 4.36 -4.94 17.35
C ILE A 14 3.60 -5.99 16.55
N GLU A 15 2.35 -6.25 16.91
CA GLU A 15 1.45 -7.17 16.21
C GLU A 15 1.19 -6.69 14.78
N ASN A 16 0.85 -5.41 14.60
CA ASN A 16 0.61 -4.86 13.26
C ASN A 16 1.89 -4.81 12.41
N LEU A 17 3.04 -4.47 13.01
CA LEU A 17 4.33 -4.49 12.32
C LEU A 17 4.72 -5.91 11.88
N THR A 18 4.44 -6.93 12.69
CA THR A 18 4.67 -8.33 12.34
C THR A 18 3.79 -8.78 11.17
N ILE A 19 2.51 -8.40 11.17
CA ILE A 19 1.59 -8.65 10.05
C ILE A 19 2.05 -7.89 8.80
N ALA A 20 2.49 -6.64 8.96
CA ALA A 20 2.98 -5.81 7.87
C ALA A 20 4.22 -6.40 7.21
N ASP A 21 5.18 -6.89 8.01
CA ASP A 21 6.34 -7.61 7.52
C ASP A 21 5.95 -8.87 6.74
N ALA A 22 5.07 -9.71 7.28
CA ALA A 22 4.59 -10.91 6.59
C ALA A 22 3.92 -10.58 5.23
N LYS A 23 3.15 -9.49 5.16
CA LYS A 23 2.54 -9.00 3.91
C LYS A 23 3.59 -8.46 2.94
N ALA A 24 4.58 -7.71 3.43
CA ALA A 24 5.61 -7.07 2.63
C ALA A 24 6.52 -8.09 1.91
N GLN A 25 6.82 -9.21 2.56
CA GLN A 25 7.65 -10.28 1.98
C GLN A 25 6.87 -11.35 1.21
N LYS A 26 5.53 -11.30 1.17
CA LYS A 26 4.73 -12.31 0.49
C LYS A 26 5.17 -12.47 -0.97
N SER A 27 5.55 -13.70 -1.33
CA SER A 27 6.11 -14.07 -2.64
C SER A 27 7.43 -13.37 -3.03
N LYS A 28 8.10 -12.70 -2.09
CA LYS A 28 9.36 -11.94 -2.29
C LYS A 28 10.49 -12.42 -1.37
N GLY A 29 10.34 -13.58 -0.74
CA GLY A 29 11.27 -14.12 0.27
C GLY A 29 12.74 -14.23 -0.18
N LYS A 30 12.99 -14.39 -1.49
CA LYS A 30 14.34 -14.51 -2.06
C LYS A 30 15.03 -13.16 -2.34
N GLN A 31 14.34 -12.03 -2.17
CA GLN A 31 14.94 -10.71 -2.40
C GLN A 31 16.03 -10.44 -1.36
N TYR A 32 17.17 -9.90 -1.78
CA TYR A 32 18.32 -9.60 -0.91
C TYR A 32 17.92 -8.88 0.39
N GLY A 33 17.14 -7.79 0.29
CA GLY A 33 16.71 -7.03 1.47
C GLY A 33 15.81 -7.82 2.43
N VAL A 34 15.02 -8.76 1.91
CA VAL A 34 14.17 -9.65 2.72
C VAL A 34 15.04 -10.71 3.41
N VAL A 35 15.95 -11.34 2.68
CA VAL A 35 16.88 -12.33 3.22
C VAL A 35 17.74 -11.71 4.33
N LEU A 36 18.27 -10.50 4.11
CA LEU A 36 19.05 -9.77 5.10
C LEU A 36 18.22 -9.42 6.35
N HIS A 37 17.00 -8.91 6.16
CA HIS A 37 16.08 -8.62 7.26
C HIS A 37 15.76 -9.87 8.09
N ASN A 38 15.49 -10.99 7.42
CA ASN A 38 15.07 -12.24 8.05
C ASN A 38 16.14 -12.88 8.94
N LYS A 39 17.42 -12.55 8.76
CA LYS A 39 18.49 -12.97 9.68
C LYS A 39 18.29 -12.47 11.11
N ASN A 40 17.66 -11.30 11.28
CA ASN A 40 17.44 -10.63 12.57
C ASN A 40 16.00 -10.09 12.66
N ARG A 41 15.02 -10.86 12.18
CA ARG A 41 13.64 -10.40 11.96
C ARG A 41 13.00 -9.74 13.18
N GLU A 42 12.99 -10.44 14.31
CA GLU A 42 12.36 -9.97 15.55
C GLU A 42 13.03 -8.71 16.09
N ALA A 43 14.37 -8.69 16.13
CA ALA A 43 15.15 -7.53 16.56
C ALA A 43 14.89 -6.32 15.65
N ASN A 44 14.77 -6.54 14.34
CA ASN A 44 14.43 -5.49 13.38
C ASN A 44 13.02 -4.94 13.60
N ILE A 45 12.01 -5.80 13.83
CA ILE A 45 10.64 -5.35 14.14
C ILE A 45 10.62 -4.52 15.42
N LEU A 46 11.30 -4.97 16.49
CA LEU A 46 11.39 -4.22 17.75
C LEU A 46 12.12 -2.89 17.55
N LYS A 47 13.19 -2.87 16.75
CA LYS A 47 13.91 -1.64 16.39
C LYS A 47 12.99 -0.66 15.67
N LEU A 48 12.21 -1.13 14.69
CA LEU A 48 11.26 -0.30 13.96
C LEU A 48 10.18 0.27 14.89
N HIS A 49 9.61 -0.56 15.77
CA HIS A 49 8.66 -0.10 16.78
C HIS A 49 9.23 1.03 17.63
N LYS A 50 10.45 0.86 18.18
CA LYS A 50 11.13 1.89 18.98
C LYS A 50 11.40 3.17 18.18
N MET A 51 11.85 3.05 16.93
CA MET A 51 12.08 4.21 16.05
C MET A 51 10.79 5.00 15.80
N LEU A 52 9.67 4.31 15.58
CA LEU A 52 8.37 4.94 15.38
C LEU A 52 7.86 5.55 16.69
N GLN A 53 7.88 4.80 17.79
CA GLN A 53 7.45 5.28 19.11
C GLN A 53 8.20 6.55 19.53
N ASN A 54 9.52 6.59 19.31
CA ASN A 54 10.36 7.75 19.62
C ASN A 54 10.33 8.84 18.54
N LYS A 55 9.56 8.65 17.47
CA LYS A 55 9.46 9.57 16.31
C LYS A 55 10.80 9.89 15.65
N THR A 56 11.74 8.96 15.71
CA THR A 56 13.06 9.07 15.06
C THR A 56 13.12 8.34 13.72
N TYR A 57 12.02 7.71 13.30
CA TYR A 57 11.91 7.13 11.96
C TYR A 57 12.02 8.22 10.90
N GLN A 58 12.92 8.01 9.94
CA GLN A 58 13.05 8.82 8.75
C GLN A 58 13.04 7.88 7.54
N THR A 59 12.31 8.26 6.49
CA THR A 59 12.28 7.50 5.25
C THR A 59 13.68 7.40 4.66
N SER A 60 14.08 6.20 4.27
CA SER A 60 15.39 5.97 3.64
C SER A 60 15.51 6.69 2.30
N GLN A 61 16.73 6.86 1.82
CA GLN A 61 16.95 7.33 0.45
C GLN A 61 16.36 6.33 -0.56
N TYR A 62 15.80 6.86 -1.63
CA TYR A 62 15.28 6.06 -2.73
C TYR A 62 16.41 5.61 -3.64
N ASP A 63 16.34 4.35 -4.02
CA ASP A 63 17.02 3.83 -5.20
C ASP A 63 16.13 4.07 -6.42
N ILE A 64 16.61 4.87 -7.38
CA ILE A 64 15.84 5.33 -8.54
C ILE A 64 16.41 4.68 -9.79
N PHE A 65 15.58 3.98 -10.54
CA PHE A 65 15.96 3.33 -11.78
C PHE A 65 14.84 3.36 -12.81
N LYS A 66 15.18 3.29 -14.08
CA LYS A 66 14.21 3.26 -15.18
C LYS A 66 13.81 1.83 -15.53
N VAL A 67 12.53 1.62 -15.81
CA VAL A 67 11.98 0.36 -16.33
C VAL A 67 11.11 0.67 -17.54
N TYR A 68 11.11 -0.21 -18.54
CA TYR A 68 10.29 -0.08 -19.74
C TYR A 68 9.28 -1.23 -19.81
N GLU A 69 7.96 -0.96 -19.65
CA GLU A 69 6.92 -2.00 -19.89
C GLU A 69 5.47 -1.47 -19.88
N PRO A 70 4.80 -1.19 -21.02
CA PRO A 70 5.30 -1.05 -22.40
C PRO A 70 5.91 0.33 -22.70
N LYS A 71 6.05 1.19 -21.68
CA LYS A 71 6.61 2.55 -21.76
C LYS A 71 7.64 2.76 -20.65
N GLU A 72 8.56 3.70 -20.85
CA GLU A 72 9.52 4.10 -19.83
C GLU A 72 8.81 4.70 -18.61
N ARG A 73 9.26 4.29 -17.42
CA ARG A 73 8.87 4.88 -16.14
C ARG A 73 10.08 4.88 -15.20
N GLU A 74 10.23 5.95 -14.45
CA GLU A 74 11.12 5.96 -13.29
C GLU A 74 10.46 5.22 -12.13
N VAL A 75 11.20 4.29 -11.54
CA VAL A 75 10.78 3.49 -10.39
C VAL A 75 11.58 3.93 -9.18
N TYR A 76 10.85 4.39 -8.18
CA TYR A 76 11.38 4.80 -6.89
C TYR A 76 11.25 3.63 -5.91
N ARG A 77 12.37 3.10 -5.46
CA ARG A 77 12.42 1.91 -4.62
C ARG A 77 13.08 2.19 -3.29
N LEU A 78 12.33 1.95 -2.22
CA LEU A 78 12.86 1.95 -0.85
C LEU A 78 13.44 0.57 -0.48
N PRO A 79 14.41 0.53 0.45
CA PRO A 79 14.92 -0.72 1.02
C PRO A 79 13.78 -1.47 1.71
N TYR A 80 13.97 -2.79 1.88
CA TYR A 80 12.93 -3.62 2.50
C TYR A 80 12.67 -3.20 3.96
N PHE A 81 13.73 -3.18 4.76
CA PHE A 81 13.73 -2.65 6.10
C PHE A 81 14.33 -1.23 6.11
N PRO A 82 13.75 -0.26 6.82
CA PRO A 82 12.49 -0.35 7.58
C PRO A 82 11.23 -0.02 6.76
N ASP A 83 11.39 0.59 5.57
CA ASP A 83 10.32 1.39 4.96
C ASP A 83 9.15 0.58 4.41
N ARG A 84 9.40 -0.57 3.76
CA ARG A 84 8.30 -1.36 3.19
C ARG A 84 7.40 -1.92 4.28
N ILE A 85 7.97 -2.28 5.42
CA ILE A 85 7.21 -2.74 6.59
C ILE A 85 6.36 -1.59 7.13
N ALA A 86 6.95 -0.39 7.29
CA ALA A 86 6.23 0.80 7.75
C ALA A 86 5.04 1.16 6.83
N HIS A 87 5.23 1.15 5.51
CA HIS A 87 4.14 1.41 4.55
C HIS A 87 3.01 0.39 4.64
N HIS A 88 3.34 -0.90 4.74
CA HIS A 88 2.33 -1.94 4.95
C HIS A 88 1.60 -1.78 6.29
N ALA A 89 2.29 -1.38 7.35
CA ALA A 89 1.70 -1.16 8.67
C ALA A 89 0.69 0.00 8.66
N ILE A 90 1.01 1.10 7.97
CA ILE A 90 0.10 2.22 7.75
C ILE A 90 -1.14 1.74 6.99
N MET A 91 -0.95 1.05 5.87
CA MET A 91 -2.05 0.61 5.02
C MET A 91 -2.95 -0.44 5.69
N ASN A 92 -2.41 -1.31 6.54
CA ASN A 92 -3.21 -2.25 7.32
C ASN A 92 -4.31 -1.57 8.14
N VAL A 93 -4.03 -0.37 8.65
CA VAL A 93 -4.95 0.40 9.50
C VAL A 93 -5.81 1.36 8.65
N LEU A 94 -5.21 2.05 7.69
CA LEU A 94 -5.89 3.13 6.96
C LEU A 94 -6.71 2.63 5.76
N GLU A 95 -6.30 1.56 5.08
CA GLU A 95 -7.03 1.00 3.92
C GLU A 95 -8.53 0.79 4.20
N PRO A 96 -8.96 0.08 5.27
CA PRO A 96 -10.39 -0.14 5.51
C PRO A 96 -11.17 1.15 5.77
N ILE A 97 -10.53 2.16 6.36
CA ILE A 97 -11.14 3.47 6.61
C ILE A 97 -11.37 4.18 5.29
N PHE A 98 -10.36 4.26 4.43
CA PHE A 98 -10.49 4.94 3.13
C PHE A 98 -11.48 4.24 2.22
N VAL A 99 -11.39 2.91 2.08
CA VAL A 99 -12.26 2.14 1.19
C VAL A 99 -13.73 2.21 1.59
N ALA A 100 -14.03 2.37 2.88
CA ALA A 100 -15.41 2.56 3.35
C ALA A 100 -16.03 3.90 2.91
N ASN A 101 -15.22 4.87 2.47
CA ASN A 101 -15.67 6.21 2.05
C ASN A 101 -15.57 6.45 0.56
N TYR A 102 -14.88 5.57 -0.17
CA TYR A 102 -14.81 5.66 -1.61
C TYR A 102 -16.15 5.30 -2.25
N THR A 103 -16.47 6.01 -3.32
CA THR A 103 -17.62 5.69 -4.17
C THR A 103 -17.45 4.31 -4.79
N ALA A 104 -18.55 3.74 -5.28
CA ALA A 104 -18.52 2.46 -5.99
C ALA A 104 -17.62 2.51 -7.24
N ASP A 105 -17.44 3.71 -7.81
CA ASP A 105 -16.70 3.95 -9.05
C ASP A 105 -15.20 4.21 -8.84
N THR A 106 -14.70 3.91 -7.64
CA THR A 106 -13.25 3.91 -7.36
C THR A 106 -12.71 2.49 -7.48
N TYR A 107 -11.75 2.30 -8.39
CA TYR A 107 -11.28 0.98 -8.81
C TYR A 107 -9.79 0.72 -8.52
N SER A 108 -8.94 1.71 -8.78
CA SER A 108 -7.48 1.54 -8.73
C SER A 108 -6.99 1.11 -7.34
N CYS A 109 -6.13 0.08 -7.31
CA CYS A 109 -5.47 -0.43 -6.10
C CYS A 109 -6.42 -0.88 -4.97
N ILE A 110 -7.70 -1.14 -5.25
CA ILE A 110 -8.66 -1.65 -4.26
C ILE A 110 -8.96 -3.12 -4.53
N LYS A 111 -8.84 -3.95 -3.49
CA LYS A 111 -9.13 -5.38 -3.58
C LYS A 111 -10.55 -5.58 -4.12
N LYS A 112 -10.70 -6.47 -5.11
CA LYS A 112 -11.96 -6.82 -5.79
C LYS A 112 -12.59 -5.71 -6.65
N ARG A 113 -11.95 -4.54 -6.82
CA ARG A 113 -12.45 -3.44 -7.67
C ARG A 113 -11.51 -3.11 -8.85
N GLY A 114 -10.85 -4.10 -9.45
CA GLY A 114 -9.85 -3.87 -10.51
C GLY A 114 -10.43 -3.38 -11.86
N ILE A 115 -9.56 -3.29 -12.87
CA ILE A 115 -9.89 -2.76 -14.21
C ILE A 115 -11.11 -3.43 -14.88
N HIS A 116 -11.31 -4.73 -14.65
CA HIS A 116 -12.49 -5.43 -15.18
C HIS A 116 -13.80 -4.91 -14.59
N ALA A 117 -13.83 -4.60 -13.27
CA ALA A 117 -15.01 -4.04 -12.63
C ALA A 117 -15.35 -2.66 -13.22
N ALA A 118 -14.32 -1.83 -13.46
CA ALA A 118 -14.48 -0.55 -14.14
C ALA A 118 -15.04 -0.72 -15.57
N SER A 119 -14.49 -1.66 -16.34
CA SER A 119 -14.95 -1.94 -17.71
C SER A 119 -16.42 -2.39 -17.74
N PHE A 120 -16.84 -3.26 -16.82
CA PHE A 120 -18.24 -3.70 -16.76
C PHE A 120 -19.19 -2.58 -16.35
N ALA A 121 -18.81 -1.75 -15.37
CA ALA A 121 -19.60 -0.58 -14.98
C ALA A 121 -19.76 0.40 -16.14
N LEU A 122 -18.68 0.69 -16.85
CA LEU A 122 -18.68 1.55 -18.04
C LEU A 122 -19.60 0.99 -19.13
N ARG A 123 -19.48 -0.30 -19.48
CA ARG A 123 -20.36 -0.94 -20.48
C ARG A 123 -21.84 -0.83 -20.10
N LYS A 124 -22.17 -0.94 -18.81
CA LYS A 124 -23.54 -0.78 -18.33
C LYS A 124 -24.03 0.66 -18.49
N ALA A 125 -23.20 1.65 -18.11
CA ALA A 125 -23.53 3.06 -18.23
C ALA A 125 -23.78 3.46 -19.69
N LEU A 126 -22.92 3.02 -20.61
CA LEU A 126 -23.00 3.33 -22.04
C LEU A 126 -24.21 2.73 -22.77
N LYS A 127 -25.01 1.85 -22.14
CA LYS A 127 -26.27 1.35 -22.74
C LYS A 127 -27.31 2.46 -22.94
N LYS A 128 -27.18 3.58 -22.22
CA LYS A 128 -28.12 4.71 -22.29
C LYS A 128 -27.51 5.86 -23.11
N GLU A 129 -27.44 5.68 -24.42
CA GLU A 129 -26.70 6.57 -25.32
C GLU A 129 -27.08 8.06 -25.19
N ASN A 130 -28.38 8.35 -25.06
CA ASN A 130 -28.91 9.72 -24.89
C ASN A 130 -28.46 10.38 -23.57
N GLU A 131 -28.24 9.60 -22.51
CA GLU A 131 -27.79 10.09 -21.20
C GLU A 131 -26.25 10.17 -21.12
N THR A 132 -25.53 9.51 -22.02
CA THR A 132 -24.05 9.41 -21.99
C THR A 132 -23.33 10.15 -23.12
N THR A 133 -24.05 10.91 -23.94
CA THR A 133 -23.53 11.57 -25.16
C THR A 133 -22.30 12.46 -24.92
N TYR A 134 -22.12 13.00 -23.71
CA TYR A 134 -21.01 13.90 -23.36
C TYR A 134 -20.05 13.34 -22.30
N CYS A 135 -20.17 12.07 -21.93
CA CYS A 135 -19.37 11.47 -20.84
C CYS A 135 -17.94 11.09 -21.26
N LEU A 136 -17.63 11.12 -22.56
CA LEU A 136 -16.30 10.88 -23.13
C LEU A 136 -15.95 12.07 -24.03
N LYS A 137 -15.34 13.10 -23.44
CA LYS A 137 -14.56 14.10 -24.17
C LYS A 137 -13.11 14.01 -23.71
#